data_AF-A0A2A2AFX6-F1
#
_entry.id   AF-A0A2A2AFX6-F1
#
_cell.length_a   1.000
_cell.length_b   1.000
_cell.length_c   1.000
_cell.angle_alpha   90.00
_cell.angle_beta   90.00
_cell.angle_gamma   90.00
#
_symmetry.space_group_name_H-M   'P 1'
#
loop_
_entity.id
_entity.type
_entity.pdbx_description
1 polymer ?
#
loop_
_entity_poly.entity_id
_entity_poly.type
_entity_poly.pdbx_seq_one_letter_code
_entity_poly.pdbx_strand_id
1 'polypeptide(L)'
;MAIKYREDPGLKFLAMCDNDDVSNLAQILIYDTDGAMRHTSSILTDEGFAKHRDDPQKWVKSWQIVAGELQLYGGDSVVNLFRGTGVLYEEILSDVCERVGVKMGVEDKEIVQKEEKLIEFLANKAWDKMDEAQRAEFLEKFHLIERWKEVSGLSPARLALASGGAIAMLLYEYVAGAMLASLGAGSAARFAGPVAAQFIGTRLGATAFAGPLAVVLGVALTVPMLSGAAYRVTMPAVIQIAYMRKKYLERDLF
;
A
#
# COMPACT_ATOMS: atom_id res chain seq x y z
N MET A 1 -1.86 26.51 0.28
CA MET A 1 -3.26 26.39 0.76
C MET A 1 -3.21 25.41 1.91
N ALA A 2 -3.77 25.72 3.09
CA ALA A 2 -3.70 24.80 4.23
C ALA A 2 -4.48 23.51 3.89
N ILE A 3 -3.88 22.35 4.12
CA ILE A 3 -4.56 21.07 3.91
C ILE A 3 -5.67 20.94 4.94
N LYS A 4 -6.87 20.62 4.48
CA LYS A 4 -8.01 20.34 5.35
C LYS A 4 -8.43 18.89 5.19
N TYR A 5 -8.25 18.12 6.27
CA TYR A 5 -8.79 16.78 6.37
C TYR A 5 -10.32 16.81 6.34
N ARG A 6 -10.91 16.04 5.44
CA ARG A 6 -12.34 15.74 5.43
C ARG A 6 -12.57 14.52 6.30
N GLU A 7 -13.50 14.61 7.25
CA GLU A 7 -13.79 13.50 8.14
C GLU A 7 -14.18 12.24 7.35
N ASP A 8 -13.40 11.18 7.56
CA ASP A 8 -13.49 9.95 6.78
C ASP A 8 -13.37 8.73 7.71
N PRO A 9 -14.47 7.99 7.93
CA PRO A 9 -14.44 6.77 8.75
C PRO A 9 -13.40 5.75 8.27
N GLY A 10 -13.13 5.69 6.97
CA GLY A 10 -12.12 4.82 6.37
C GLY A 10 -10.69 5.17 6.78
N LEU A 11 -10.40 6.41 7.19
CA LEU A 11 -9.03 6.85 7.53
C LEU A 11 -8.82 7.11 9.02
N LYS A 12 -9.86 7.12 9.86
CA LYS A 12 -9.75 7.40 11.31
C LYS A 12 -8.78 6.46 12.04
N PHE A 13 -8.66 5.21 11.58
CA PHE A 13 -7.77 4.22 12.19
C PHE A 13 -6.29 4.61 12.12
N LEU A 14 -5.88 5.51 11.21
CA LEU A 14 -4.51 6.00 11.11
C LEU A 14 -4.01 6.65 12.41
N ALA A 15 -4.93 7.16 13.26
CA ALA A 15 -4.61 7.68 14.58
C ALA A 15 -4.05 6.60 15.54
N MET A 16 -4.32 5.32 15.26
CA MET A 16 -3.94 4.16 16.06
C MET A 16 -2.78 3.36 15.43
N CYS A 17 -2.30 3.77 14.26
CA CYS A 17 -1.17 3.13 13.59
C CYS A 17 0.17 3.49 14.23
N ASP A 18 1.19 2.70 13.93
CA ASP A 18 2.56 3.00 14.37
C ASP A 18 3.14 4.18 13.58
N ASN A 19 4.17 4.82 14.15
CA ASN A 19 4.77 5.98 13.52
C ASN A 19 5.36 5.67 12.14
N ASP A 20 6.05 4.54 12.04
CA ASP A 20 6.67 4.06 10.81
C ASP A 20 5.65 3.88 9.69
N ASP A 21 4.45 3.39 10.01
CA ASP A 21 3.37 3.14 9.07
C ASP A 21 2.85 4.46 8.45
N VAL A 22 2.56 5.45 9.30
CA VAL A 22 2.10 6.77 8.85
C VAL A 22 3.21 7.54 8.13
N SER A 23 4.46 7.39 8.58
CA SER A 23 5.63 7.93 7.89
C SER A 23 5.76 7.35 6.49
N ASN A 24 5.69 6.02 6.34
CA ASN A 24 5.76 5.34 5.04
C ASN A 24 4.65 5.83 4.09
N LEU A 25 3.41 5.96 4.58
CA LEU A 25 2.32 6.55 3.81
C LEU A 25 2.66 7.99 3.37
N ALA A 26 3.19 8.83 4.27
CA ALA A 26 3.53 10.20 3.89
C ALA A 26 4.68 10.28 2.87
N GLN A 27 5.69 9.41 2.98
CA GLN A 27 6.78 9.32 2.00
C GLN A 27 6.25 8.99 0.60
N ILE A 28 5.29 8.05 0.53
CA ILE A 28 4.57 7.72 -0.71
C ILE A 28 3.89 8.94 -1.31
N LEU A 29 3.29 9.82 -0.49
CA LEU A 29 2.58 11.00 -0.97
C LEU A 29 3.52 12.14 -1.43
N ILE A 30 4.69 12.26 -0.79
CA ILE A 30 5.57 13.42 -0.94
C ILE A 30 6.66 13.22 -1.99
N TYR A 31 7.15 12.00 -2.20
CA TYR A 31 8.29 11.73 -3.09
C TYR A 31 7.89 10.94 -4.32
N ASP A 32 8.33 11.42 -5.49
CA ASP A 32 8.18 10.69 -6.75
C ASP A 32 9.21 9.57 -6.90
N THR A 33 9.05 8.75 -7.94
CA THR A 33 9.87 7.55 -8.19
C THR A 33 11.34 7.86 -8.49
N ASP A 34 11.64 9.07 -8.95
CA ASP A 34 13.00 9.58 -9.14
C ASP A 34 13.63 10.10 -7.84
N GLY A 35 12.84 10.16 -6.78
CA GLY A 35 13.23 10.66 -5.48
C GLY A 35 13.16 12.18 -5.31
N ALA A 36 12.65 12.90 -6.30
CA ALA A 36 12.32 14.30 -6.16
C ALA A 36 11.06 14.48 -5.29
N MET A 37 10.98 15.62 -4.61
CA MET A 37 9.74 16.02 -3.95
C MET A 37 8.68 16.36 -4.99
N ARG A 38 7.45 15.89 -4.82
CA ARG A 38 6.34 16.21 -5.71
C ARG A 38 5.96 17.67 -5.56
N HIS A 39 6.08 18.43 -6.65
CA HIS A 39 5.69 19.83 -6.71
C HIS A 39 4.18 20.05 -6.48
N THR A 40 3.36 19.02 -6.71
CA THR A 40 1.92 19.03 -6.44
C THR A 40 1.58 18.78 -4.97
N SER A 41 2.56 18.42 -4.15
CA SER A 41 2.33 18.02 -2.77
C SER A 41 2.09 19.24 -1.89
N SER A 42 0.85 19.44 -1.45
CA SER A 42 0.46 20.60 -0.65
C SER A 42 0.99 20.50 0.78
N ILE A 43 1.31 19.28 1.23
CA ILE A 43 1.77 18.97 2.59
C ILE A 43 3.15 19.58 2.87
N LEU A 44 3.95 19.75 1.83
CA LEU A 44 5.26 20.40 1.90
C LEU A 44 5.16 21.89 2.24
N THR A 45 4.01 22.51 2.02
CA THR A 45 3.76 23.93 2.32
C THR A 45 3.04 24.13 3.66
N ASP A 46 2.71 23.05 4.37
CA ASP A 46 2.04 23.13 5.67
C ASP A 46 3.07 23.36 6.80
N GLU A 47 2.92 24.47 7.53
CA GLU A 47 3.84 24.86 8.60
C GLU A 47 3.78 23.91 9.81
N GLY A 48 2.64 23.26 10.03
CA GLY A 48 2.49 22.24 11.08
C GLY A 48 3.28 21.00 10.71
N PHE A 49 3.19 20.56 9.47
CA PHE A 49 3.92 19.42 8.93
C PHE A 49 5.44 19.66 8.85
N ALA A 50 5.88 20.83 8.37
CA ALA A 50 7.30 21.17 8.25
C ALA A 50 8.04 21.08 9.60
N LYS A 51 7.39 21.46 10.70
CA LYS A 51 7.94 21.35 12.07
C LYS A 51 8.09 19.91 12.57
N HIS A 52 7.36 18.96 11.98
CA HIS A 52 7.35 17.55 12.35
C HIS A 52 8.11 16.66 11.36
N ARG A 53 8.46 17.19 10.18
CA ARG A 53 9.14 16.48 9.11
C ARG A 53 10.48 15.87 9.54
N ASP A 54 11.21 16.58 10.39
CA ASP A 54 12.53 16.17 10.91
C ASP A 54 12.44 15.36 12.21
N ASP A 55 11.22 15.10 12.71
CA ASP A 55 10.97 14.30 13.91
C ASP A 55 10.14 13.06 13.58
N PRO A 56 10.81 11.93 13.26
CA PRO A 56 10.18 10.65 12.98
C PRO A 56 9.30 10.10 14.10
N GLN A 57 9.23 10.72 15.28
CA GLN A 57 8.35 10.25 16.36
C GLN A 57 7.00 10.97 16.39
N LYS A 58 6.73 11.88 15.44
CA LYS A 58 5.51 12.71 15.42
C LYS A 58 4.61 12.56 14.19
N TRP A 59 4.91 11.67 13.24
CA TRP A 59 4.05 11.46 12.06
C TRP A 59 2.62 11.03 12.39
N VAL A 60 2.42 10.12 13.33
CA VAL A 60 1.06 9.73 13.77
C VAL A 60 0.28 10.92 14.32
N LYS A 61 0.93 11.89 14.98
CA LYS A 61 0.23 13.11 15.43
C LYS A 61 -0.24 14.00 14.27
N SER A 62 0.33 13.81 13.09
CA SER A 62 0.02 14.52 11.85
C SER A 62 -0.82 13.67 10.88
N TRP A 63 -1.40 12.55 11.33
CA TRP A 63 -2.15 11.62 10.46
C TRP A 63 -3.26 12.30 9.66
N GLN A 64 -3.93 13.31 10.24
CA GLN A 64 -4.98 14.07 9.55
C GLN A 64 -4.44 14.86 8.37
N ILE A 65 -3.22 15.40 8.48
CA ILE A 65 -2.57 16.13 7.38
C ILE A 65 -2.20 15.13 6.27
N VAL A 66 -1.64 13.97 6.63
CA VAL A 66 -1.31 12.89 5.69
C VAL A 66 -2.57 12.38 4.98
N ALA A 67 -3.66 12.17 5.73
CA ALA A 67 -4.95 11.76 5.18
C ALA A 67 -5.55 12.85 4.26
N GLY A 68 -5.49 14.12 4.67
CA GLY A 68 -5.97 15.23 3.86
C GLY A 68 -5.22 15.37 2.53
N GLU A 69 -3.89 15.17 2.54
CA GLU A 69 -3.07 15.13 1.33
C GLU A 69 -3.52 14.00 0.38
N LEU A 70 -3.73 12.79 0.91
CA LEU A 70 -4.26 11.67 0.11
C LEU A 70 -5.62 12.00 -0.51
N GLN A 71 -6.53 12.60 0.27
CA GLN A 71 -7.86 13.00 -0.21
C GLN A 71 -7.77 14.00 -1.37
N LEU A 72 -6.75 14.88 -1.37
CA LEU A 72 -6.49 15.82 -2.46
C LEU A 72 -5.95 15.13 -3.72
N TYR A 73 -5.18 14.05 -3.59
CA TYR A 73 -4.72 13.25 -4.74
C TYR A 73 -5.85 12.44 -5.41
N GLY A 74 -6.88 12.08 -4.65
CA GLY A 74 -7.99 11.27 -5.13
C GLY A 74 -9.03 11.99 -5.99
N GLY A 75 -9.12 13.32 -5.91
CA GLY A 75 -10.10 14.09 -6.70
C GLY A 75 -9.45 14.74 -7.92
N ASP A 76 -10.28 15.14 -8.90
CA ASP A 76 -9.81 15.99 -9.99
C ASP A 76 -9.14 17.23 -9.40
N SER A 77 -7.86 17.44 -9.73
CA SER A 77 -7.05 18.53 -9.18
C SER A 77 -7.71 19.91 -9.38
N VAL A 78 -8.55 20.05 -10.42
CA VAL A 78 -9.36 21.25 -10.68
C VAL A 78 -10.56 21.34 -9.74
N VAL A 79 -11.30 20.25 -9.49
CA VAL A 79 -12.48 20.23 -8.60
C VAL A 79 -12.08 20.40 -7.13
N ASN A 80 -10.95 19.81 -6.73
CA ASN A 80 -10.39 19.95 -5.39
C ASN A 80 -9.96 21.39 -5.07
N LEU A 81 -9.47 22.13 -6.08
CA LEU A 81 -9.12 23.55 -5.96
C LEU A 81 -10.37 24.43 -5.69
N PHE A 82 -11.54 24.05 -6.20
CA PHE A 82 -12.81 24.78 -6.00
C PHE A 82 -13.59 24.37 -4.74
N ARG A 83 -13.51 23.10 -4.29
CA ARG A 83 -14.21 22.62 -3.08
C ARG A 83 -13.40 22.77 -1.79
N GLY A 84 -12.07 22.88 -1.88
CA GLY A 84 -11.18 23.04 -0.71
C GLY A 84 -11.08 21.81 0.20
N THR A 85 -11.70 20.69 -0.18
CA THR A 85 -11.64 19.40 0.52
C THR A 85 -11.55 18.27 -0.51
N GLY A 86 -10.76 17.25 -0.23
CA GLY A 86 -10.64 16.08 -1.10
C GLY A 86 -11.83 15.10 -1.03
N VAL A 87 -11.68 13.99 -1.75
CA VAL A 87 -12.66 12.89 -1.86
C VAL A 87 -12.52 11.91 -0.68
N LEU A 88 -13.51 11.04 -0.47
CA LEU A 88 -13.42 10.00 0.57
C LEU A 88 -12.49 8.87 0.13
N TYR A 89 -11.82 8.21 1.08
CA TYR A 89 -10.92 7.09 0.82
C TYR A 89 -11.60 5.95 0.06
N GLU A 90 -12.86 5.67 0.37
CA GLU A 90 -13.62 4.64 -0.36
C GLU A 90 -13.76 4.98 -1.86
N GLU A 91 -13.91 6.26 -2.21
CA GLU A 91 -13.94 6.73 -3.60
C GLU A 91 -12.58 6.50 -4.26
N ILE A 92 -11.48 6.88 -3.58
CA ILE A 92 -10.09 6.64 -4.06
C ILE A 92 -9.83 5.15 -4.29
N LEU A 93 -10.20 4.32 -3.33
CA LEU A 93 -10.03 2.87 -3.39
C LEU A 93 -10.83 2.28 -4.54
N SER A 94 -12.08 2.72 -4.73
CA SER A 94 -12.94 2.25 -5.82
C SER A 94 -12.37 2.63 -7.18
N ASP A 95 -11.89 3.87 -7.34
CA ASP A 95 -11.23 4.35 -8.57
C ASP A 95 -9.95 3.57 -8.88
N VAL A 96 -9.13 3.28 -7.86
CA VAL A 96 -7.92 2.47 -8.00
C VAL A 96 -8.30 1.06 -8.48
N CYS A 97 -9.30 0.44 -7.86
CA CYS A 97 -9.77 -0.89 -8.20
C CYS A 97 -10.33 -0.99 -9.62
N GLU A 98 -11.17 -0.04 -10.03
CA GLU A 98 -11.74 0.00 -11.39
C GLU A 98 -10.64 0.08 -12.44
N ARG A 99 -9.63 0.92 -12.21
CA ARG A 99 -8.54 1.14 -13.17
C ARG A 99 -7.58 -0.02 -13.33
N VAL A 100 -7.30 -0.76 -12.26
CA VAL A 100 -6.53 -2.01 -12.37
C VAL A 100 -7.35 -3.16 -12.94
N GLY A 101 -8.66 -2.97 -13.11
CA GLY A 101 -9.57 -3.99 -13.64
C GLY A 101 -10.00 -5.01 -12.58
N VAL A 102 -9.98 -4.65 -11.30
CA VAL A 102 -10.57 -5.48 -10.23
C VAL A 102 -12.09 -5.46 -10.40
N LYS A 103 -12.68 -6.64 -10.57
CA LYS A 103 -14.13 -6.80 -10.66
C LYS A 103 -14.72 -6.81 -9.26
N MET A 104 -15.36 -5.71 -8.88
CA MET A 104 -16.16 -5.63 -7.65
C MET A 104 -17.53 -6.27 -7.88
N GLY A 105 -17.90 -7.19 -7.00
CA GLY A 105 -19.21 -7.79 -6.89
C GLY A 105 -20.13 -6.97 -5.98
N VAL A 106 -21.42 -7.31 -5.98
CA VAL A 106 -22.47 -6.61 -5.21
C VAL A 106 -22.26 -6.73 -3.69
N GLU A 107 -21.50 -7.75 -3.27
CA GLU A 107 -21.14 -8.04 -1.88
C GLU A 107 -19.95 -7.21 -1.36
N ASP A 108 -19.16 -6.56 -2.22
CA ASP A 108 -17.97 -5.79 -1.83
C ASP A 108 -18.33 -4.36 -1.41
N LYS A 109 -19.15 -4.26 -0.37
CA LYS A 109 -19.63 -2.97 0.12
C LYS A 109 -18.68 -2.37 1.14
N GLU A 110 -17.93 -3.19 1.86
CA GLU A 110 -17.04 -2.71 2.91
C GLU A 110 -15.66 -2.38 2.37
N ILE A 111 -15.05 -1.33 2.92
CA ILE A 111 -13.70 -0.88 2.57
C ILE A 111 -12.68 -2.03 2.69
N VAL A 112 -12.77 -2.83 3.76
CA VAL A 112 -11.87 -3.96 4.02
C VAL A 112 -11.95 -5.01 2.91
N GLN A 113 -13.16 -5.30 2.40
CA GLN A 113 -13.36 -6.28 1.33
C GLN A 113 -12.78 -5.78 0.00
N LYS A 114 -12.97 -4.49 -0.30
CA LYS A 114 -12.38 -3.85 -1.48
C LYS A 114 -10.85 -3.86 -1.42
N GLU A 115 -10.27 -3.54 -0.25
CA GLU A 115 -8.84 -3.63 0.01
C GLU A 115 -8.31 -5.06 -0.18
N GLU A 116 -8.99 -6.07 0.39
CA GLU A 116 -8.62 -7.49 0.22
C GLU A 116 -8.64 -7.93 -1.25
N LYS A 117 -9.69 -7.57 -2.00
CA LYS A 117 -9.77 -7.88 -3.44
C LYS A 117 -8.67 -7.24 -4.26
N LEU A 118 -8.28 -6.01 -3.92
CA LEU A 118 -7.14 -5.36 -4.56
C LEU A 118 -5.85 -6.15 -4.30
N ILE A 119 -5.58 -6.51 -3.04
CA ILE A 119 -4.39 -7.30 -2.66
C ILE A 119 -4.39 -8.67 -3.37
N GLU A 120 -5.53 -9.36 -3.37
CA GLU A 120 -5.69 -10.64 -4.06
C GLU A 120 -5.41 -10.52 -5.56
N PHE A 121 -5.98 -9.51 -6.21
CA PHE A 121 -5.80 -9.28 -7.64
C PHE A 121 -4.33 -9.04 -8.00
N LEU A 122 -3.65 -8.18 -7.24
CA LEU A 122 -2.24 -7.88 -7.45
C LEU A 122 -1.39 -9.15 -7.27
N ALA A 123 -1.60 -9.89 -6.18
CA ALA A 123 -0.89 -11.13 -5.91
C ALA A 123 -1.11 -12.19 -7.02
N ASN A 124 -2.34 -12.32 -7.55
CA ASN A 124 -2.64 -13.20 -8.67
C ASN A 124 -1.91 -12.77 -9.95
N LYS A 125 -1.89 -11.47 -10.26
CA LYS A 125 -1.11 -10.93 -11.40
C LYS A 125 0.37 -11.23 -11.29
N ALA A 126 0.91 -11.24 -10.06
CA ALA A 126 2.28 -11.67 -9.80
C ALA A 126 2.45 -13.15 -10.12
N TRP A 127 1.60 -13.98 -9.53
CA TRP A 127 1.65 -15.44 -9.65
C TRP A 127 1.62 -15.91 -11.12
N ASP A 128 0.81 -15.26 -11.95
CA ASP A 128 0.70 -15.56 -13.38
C ASP A 128 2.01 -15.36 -14.14
N LYS A 129 2.86 -14.43 -13.69
CA LYS A 129 4.13 -14.10 -14.30
C LYS A 129 5.33 -14.84 -13.69
N MET A 130 5.11 -15.62 -12.64
CA MET A 130 6.16 -16.41 -12.00
C MET A 130 6.49 -17.66 -12.80
N ASP A 131 7.77 -18.01 -12.83
CA ASP A 131 8.23 -19.34 -13.23
C ASP A 131 7.98 -20.40 -12.13
N GLU A 132 8.31 -21.65 -12.42
CA GLU A 132 8.05 -22.78 -11.50
C GLU A 132 8.87 -22.71 -10.20
N ALA A 133 10.14 -22.33 -10.28
CA ALA A 133 10.98 -22.16 -9.09
C ALA A 133 10.45 -21.02 -8.21
N GLN A 134 10.01 -19.96 -8.86
CA GLN A 134 9.40 -18.80 -8.25
C GLN A 134 8.08 -19.12 -7.52
N ARG A 135 7.25 -19.95 -8.13
CA ARG A 135 6.00 -20.44 -7.52
C ARG A 135 6.26 -21.37 -6.33
N ALA A 136 7.27 -22.23 -6.41
CA ALA A 136 7.65 -23.11 -5.31
C ALA A 136 8.08 -22.32 -4.08
N GLU A 137 8.95 -21.32 -4.26
CA GLU A 137 9.41 -20.46 -3.16
C GLU A 137 8.26 -19.62 -2.56
N PHE A 138 7.30 -19.16 -3.38
CA PHE A 138 6.08 -18.54 -2.86
C PHE A 138 5.34 -19.50 -1.93
N LEU A 139 5.04 -20.72 -2.39
CA LEU A 139 4.26 -21.66 -1.59
C LEU A 139 4.99 -22.04 -0.29
N GLU A 140 6.32 -22.13 -0.33
CA GLU A 140 7.15 -22.37 0.85
C GLU A 140 7.08 -21.23 1.86
N LYS A 141 7.31 -19.98 1.42
CA LYS A 141 7.31 -18.79 2.28
C LYS A 141 5.98 -18.57 3.00
N PHE A 142 4.88 -18.90 2.33
CA PHE A 142 3.55 -18.75 2.89
C PHE A 142 3.08 -19.99 3.67
N HIS A 143 3.92 -21.03 3.76
CA HIS A 143 3.57 -22.32 4.36
C HIS A 143 2.30 -22.95 3.75
N LEU A 144 2.16 -22.83 2.42
CA LEU A 144 0.98 -23.27 1.67
C LEU A 144 1.18 -24.55 0.86
N ILE A 145 2.39 -25.14 0.83
CA ILE A 145 2.71 -26.30 -0.03
C ILE A 145 1.70 -27.44 0.15
N GLU A 146 1.39 -27.84 1.38
CA GLU A 146 0.48 -28.94 1.66
C GLU A 146 -0.97 -28.57 1.35
N ARG A 147 -1.45 -27.43 1.85
CA ARG A 147 -2.81 -26.94 1.62
C ARG A 147 -3.11 -26.71 0.14
N TRP A 148 -2.11 -26.28 -0.62
CA TRP A 148 -2.24 -26.11 -2.08
C TRP A 148 -2.45 -27.42 -2.81
N LYS A 149 -1.84 -28.52 -2.35
CA LYS A 149 -2.05 -29.86 -2.92
C LYS A 149 -3.44 -30.40 -2.62
N GLU A 150 -3.99 -30.06 -1.46
CA GLU A 150 -5.31 -30.52 -1.00
C GLU A 150 -6.47 -29.71 -1.58
N VAL A 151 -6.27 -28.40 -1.78
CA VAL A 151 -7.31 -27.49 -2.26
C VAL A 151 -7.19 -27.26 -3.77
N SER A 152 -7.99 -27.98 -4.54
CA SER A 152 -8.09 -27.74 -5.99
C SER A 152 -8.97 -26.52 -6.30
N GLY A 153 -8.48 -25.60 -7.13
CA GLY A 153 -9.28 -24.54 -7.77
C GLY A 153 -9.25 -23.14 -7.15
N LEU A 154 -8.65 -22.94 -5.98
CA LEU A 154 -8.33 -21.58 -5.49
C LEU A 154 -6.99 -21.11 -6.06
N SER A 155 -6.71 -19.82 -6.05
CA SER A 155 -5.34 -19.33 -6.28
C SER A 155 -4.54 -19.36 -4.97
N PRO A 156 -3.20 -19.38 -5.00
CA PRO A 156 -2.39 -19.36 -3.79
C PRO A 156 -2.58 -18.08 -2.97
N ALA A 157 -2.87 -16.96 -3.64
CA ALA A 157 -3.21 -15.71 -2.98
C ALA A 157 -4.55 -15.81 -2.22
N ARG A 158 -5.60 -16.37 -2.85
CA ARG A 158 -6.89 -16.58 -2.18
C ARG A 158 -6.75 -17.55 -1.01
N LEU A 159 -5.93 -18.59 -1.16
CA LEU A 159 -5.63 -19.53 -0.10
C LEU A 159 -4.89 -18.87 1.07
N ALA A 160 -3.92 -18.00 0.79
CA ALA A 160 -3.23 -17.20 1.81
C ALA A 160 -4.21 -16.31 2.60
N LEU A 161 -5.10 -15.59 1.89
CA LEU A 161 -6.11 -14.73 2.51
C LEU A 161 -7.11 -15.54 3.35
N ALA A 162 -7.62 -16.64 2.80
CA ALA A 162 -8.55 -17.55 3.50
C ALA A 162 -7.92 -18.24 4.72
N SER A 163 -6.58 -18.26 4.82
CA SER A 163 -5.88 -18.76 6.00
C SER A 163 -6.00 -17.82 7.21
N GLY A 164 -6.22 -16.53 6.96
CA GLY A 164 -6.26 -15.51 8.00
C GLY A 164 -4.93 -15.34 8.76
N GLY A 165 -4.97 -14.53 9.82
CA GLY A 165 -3.86 -14.26 10.74
C GLY A 165 -2.53 -13.98 10.04
N ALA A 166 -1.46 -14.56 10.58
CA ALA A 166 -0.08 -14.33 10.13
C ALA A 166 0.14 -14.60 8.63
N ILE A 167 -0.54 -15.58 8.02
CA ILE A 167 -0.39 -15.88 6.59
C ILE A 167 -1.03 -14.79 5.72
N ALA A 168 -2.22 -14.31 6.11
CA ALA A 168 -2.87 -13.20 5.42
C ALA A 168 -2.04 -11.91 5.59
N MET A 169 -1.55 -11.61 6.79
CA MET A 169 -0.65 -10.47 7.02
C MET A 169 0.61 -10.54 6.18
N LEU A 170 1.26 -11.72 6.10
CA LEU A 170 2.45 -11.89 5.29
C LEU A 170 2.18 -11.59 3.81
N LEU A 171 0.97 -11.87 3.28
CA LEU A 171 0.60 -11.48 1.92
C LEU A 171 0.51 -9.96 1.76
N TYR A 172 -0.17 -9.28 2.69
CA TYR A 172 -0.29 -7.82 2.67
C TYR A 172 1.09 -7.15 2.76
N GLU A 173 1.96 -7.62 3.66
CA GLU A 173 3.34 -7.15 3.78
C GLU A 173 4.12 -7.33 2.48
N TYR A 174 3.94 -8.47 1.82
CA TYR A 174 4.64 -8.77 0.60
C TYR A 174 4.19 -7.87 -0.57
N VAL A 175 2.87 -7.68 -0.71
CA VAL A 175 2.31 -6.80 -1.75
C VAL A 175 2.69 -5.34 -1.49
N ALA A 176 2.62 -4.88 -0.24
CA ALA A 176 3.03 -3.53 0.13
C ALA A 176 4.54 -3.31 -0.11
N GLY A 177 5.40 -4.22 0.34
CA GLY A 177 6.85 -4.15 0.12
C GLY A 177 7.21 -4.13 -1.37
N ALA A 178 6.56 -4.98 -2.17
CA ALA A 178 6.78 -5.00 -3.63
C ALA A 178 6.32 -3.70 -4.31
N MET A 179 5.19 -3.13 -3.90
CA MET A 179 4.71 -1.84 -4.38
C MET A 179 5.71 -0.73 -4.05
N LEU A 180 6.25 -0.70 -2.84
CA LEU A 180 7.27 0.28 -2.45
C LEU A 180 8.57 0.10 -3.23
N ALA A 181 9.00 -1.14 -3.47
CA ALA A 181 10.18 -1.43 -4.27
C ALA A 181 10.05 -0.92 -5.71
N SER A 182 8.84 -0.94 -6.26
CA SER A 182 8.57 -0.41 -7.60
C SER A 182 8.69 1.12 -7.69
N LEU A 183 8.72 1.83 -6.56
CA LEU A 183 8.93 3.29 -6.52
C LEU A 183 10.40 3.69 -6.73
N GLY A 184 11.30 2.74 -6.99
CA GLY A 184 12.67 3.00 -7.42
C GLY A 184 13.71 2.86 -6.30
N ALA A 185 14.92 2.44 -6.66
CA ALA A 185 15.98 2.08 -5.71
C ALA A 185 16.40 3.24 -4.76
N GLY A 186 16.21 4.50 -5.16
CA GLY A 186 16.50 5.68 -4.34
C GLY A 186 15.48 5.97 -3.21
N SER A 187 14.36 5.25 -3.18
CA SER A 187 13.30 5.40 -2.17
C SER A 187 13.53 4.55 -0.90
N ALA A 188 14.35 3.51 -0.99
CA ALA A 188 14.66 2.55 0.08
C ALA A 188 15.04 3.22 1.42
N ALA A 189 15.88 4.25 1.38
CA ALA A 189 16.37 4.95 2.59
C ALA A 189 15.31 5.84 3.27
N ARG A 190 14.13 6.00 2.68
CA ARG A 190 13.05 6.88 3.19
C ARG A 190 12.02 6.14 4.01
N PHE A 191 11.91 4.83 3.84
CA PHE A 191 10.94 4.00 4.57
C PHE A 191 11.48 3.60 5.94
N ALA A 192 10.58 3.36 6.89
CA ALA A 192 10.84 3.00 8.28
C ALA A 192 10.24 1.62 8.66
N GLY A 193 10.66 1.06 9.80
CA GLY A 193 10.08 -0.15 10.38
C GLY A 193 10.42 -1.46 9.64
N PRO A 194 9.55 -2.50 9.74
CA PRO A 194 9.72 -3.77 9.02
C PRO A 194 9.89 -3.58 7.51
N VAL A 195 9.26 -2.53 6.97
CA VAL A 195 9.37 -2.09 5.57
C VAL A 195 10.76 -1.53 5.23
N ALA A 196 11.44 -0.83 6.15
CA ALA A 196 12.83 -0.42 5.97
C ALA A 196 13.82 -1.58 6.11
N ALA A 197 13.60 -2.46 7.09
CA ALA A 197 14.39 -3.66 7.32
C ALA A 197 14.35 -4.59 6.10
N GLN A 198 13.23 -4.53 5.41
CA GLN A 198 13.02 -5.05 4.09
C GLN A 198 14.07 -4.45 3.11
N PHE A 199 14.16 -3.13 2.92
CA PHE A 199 15.13 -2.51 1.99
C PHE A 199 16.61 -2.53 2.41
N ILE A 200 16.91 -2.63 3.71
CA ILE A 200 18.26 -2.60 4.27
C ILE A 200 18.75 -4.04 4.41
N GLY A 201 19.63 -4.45 3.49
CA GLY A 201 20.29 -5.74 3.54
C GLY A 201 20.91 -6.02 4.92
N THR A 202 20.59 -7.21 5.45
CA THR A 202 21.07 -7.86 6.70
C THR A 202 20.18 -7.60 7.94
N ARG A 203 19.30 -8.54 8.32
CA ARG A 203 19.64 -9.79 9.05
C ARG A 203 18.98 -11.09 8.56
N LEU A 204 18.29 -11.06 7.42
CA LEU A 204 17.86 -12.26 6.68
C LEU A 204 18.11 -12.06 5.18
N GLY A 205 19.38 -11.81 4.82
CA GLY A 205 19.87 -11.85 3.44
C GLY A 205 19.39 -10.74 2.51
N ALA A 206 20.29 -10.29 1.63
CA ALA A 206 19.98 -9.53 0.41
C ALA A 206 19.05 -10.30 -0.58
N THR A 207 18.47 -11.42 -0.14
CA THR A 207 17.52 -12.28 -0.83
C THR A 207 16.08 -12.10 -0.34
N ALA A 208 15.82 -11.39 0.77
CA ALA A 208 14.45 -11.14 1.22
C ALA A 208 13.65 -10.21 0.28
N PHE A 209 14.35 -9.37 -0.50
CA PHE A 209 13.81 -8.60 -1.63
C PHE A 209 13.85 -9.36 -2.96
N ALA A 210 14.64 -10.43 -3.01
CA ALA A 210 14.79 -11.28 -4.18
C ALA A 210 13.80 -12.45 -4.16
N GLY A 211 12.77 -12.41 -3.31
CA GLY A 211 11.73 -13.40 -3.41
C GLY A 211 10.87 -13.13 -4.65
N PRO A 212 10.44 -14.17 -5.36
CA PRO A 212 9.83 -14.09 -6.67
C PRO A 212 8.71 -13.08 -6.81
N LEU A 213 7.86 -12.98 -5.80
CA LEU A 213 6.77 -12.00 -5.74
C LEU A 213 7.25 -10.56 -5.87
N ALA A 214 8.36 -10.17 -5.25
CA ALA A 214 8.76 -8.76 -5.15
C ALA A 214 9.34 -8.30 -6.49
N VAL A 215 10.14 -9.17 -7.10
CA VAL A 215 10.64 -8.99 -8.47
C VAL A 215 9.47 -8.99 -9.46
N VAL A 216 8.58 -9.98 -9.38
CA VAL A 216 7.52 -10.15 -10.38
C VAL A 216 6.40 -9.10 -10.22
N LEU A 217 5.98 -8.75 -9.01
CA LEU A 217 5.06 -7.62 -8.75
C LEU A 217 5.72 -6.30 -9.10
N GLY A 218 6.95 -6.04 -8.66
CA GLY A 218 7.66 -4.81 -8.97
C GLY A 218 7.74 -4.58 -10.48
N VAL A 219 8.06 -5.63 -11.25
CA VAL A 219 8.05 -5.58 -12.72
C VAL A 219 6.62 -5.51 -13.28
N ALA A 220 5.64 -6.19 -12.69
CA ALA A 220 4.26 -6.12 -13.14
C ALA A 220 3.60 -4.75 -12.92
N LEU A 221 4.06 -4.01 -11.91
CA LEU A 221 3.55 -2.69 -11.54
C LEU A 221 4.30 -1.53 -12.22
N THR A 222 5.39 -1.81 -12.95
CA THR A 222 5.97 -0.83 -13.90
C THR A 222 5.25 -0.79 -15.25
N VAL A 223 4.19 -1.60 -15.44
CA VAL A 223 3.43 -1.68 -16.70
C VAL A 223 2.66 -0.37 -16.96
N PRO A 224 2.64 0.14 -18.21
CA PRO A 224 2.04 1.42 -18.58
C PRO A 224 0.54 1.61 -18.29
N MET A 225 -0.20 0.57 -17.88
CA MET A 225 -1.57 0.71 -17.34
C MET A 225 -1.62 1.57 -16.06
N LEU A 226 -0.49 1.77 -15.39
CA LEU A 226 -0.36 2.56 -14.15
C LEU A 226 0.25 3.95 -14.35
N SER A 227 0.37 4.42 -15.60
CA SER A 227 1.19 5.57 -15.99
C SER A 227 0.61 6.96 -15.69
N GLY A 228 -0.59 7.07 -15.10
CA GLY A 228 -1.16 8.36 -14.73
C GLY A 228 -0.46 8.99 -13.52
N ALA A 229 -0.14 10.29 -13.59
CA ALA A 229 0.59 11.01 -12.52
C ALA A 229 -0.08 10.90 -11.14
N ALA A 230 -1.41 10.93 -11.07
CA ALA A 230 -2.15 10.71 -9.83
C ALA A 230 -2.06 9.26 -9.31
N TYR A 231 -1.92 8.28 -10.20
CA TYR A 231 -1.95 6.84 -9.87
C TYR A 231 -0.60 6.27 -9.41
N ARG A 232 0.49 6.96 -9.75
CA ARG A 232 1.81 6.74 -9.11
C ARG A 232 1.81 7.08 -7.62
N VAL A 233 0.75 7.75 -7.14
CA VAL A 233 0.60 8.17 -5.73
C VAL A 233 -0.54 7.42 -5.06
N THR A 234 -1.72 7.42 -5.67
CA THR A 234 -2.94 6.84 -5.05
C THR A 234 -2.86 5.33 -4.93
N MET A 235 -2.27 4.62 -5.90
CA MET A 235 -2.17 3.16 -5.82
C MET A 235 -1.23 2.67 -4.73
N PRO A 236 0.03 3.15 -4.64
CA PRO A 236 0.89 2.79 -3.51
C PRO A 236 0.29 3.22 -2.17
N ALA A 237 -0.37 4.37 -2.11
CA ALA A 237 -1.01 4.84 -0.88
C ALA A 237 -2.16 3.94 -0.44
N VAL A 238 -3.03 3.52 -1.37
CA VAL A 238 -4.15 2.61 -1.09
C VAL A 238 -3.63 1.25 -0.61
N ILE A 239 -2.59 0.70 -1.25
CA ILE A 239 -1.97 -0.58 -0.83
C ILE A 239 -1.34 -0.45 0.56
N GLN A 240 -0.64 0.65 0.84
CA GLN A 240 -0.08 0.92 2.17
C GLN A 240 -1.20 1.04 3.21
N ILE A 241 -2.32 1.69 2.90
CA ILE A 241 -3.48 1.79 3.80
C ILE A 241 -4.12 0.43 4.05
N ALA A 242 -4.27 -0.40 3.03
CA ALA A 242 -4.77 -1.76 3.16
C ALA A 242 -3.89 -2.59 4.11
N TYR A 243 -2.56 -2.49 3.98
CA TYR A 243 -1.61 -3.11 4.90
C TYR A 243 -1.76 -2.59 6.33
N MET A 244 -1.76 -1.28 6.52
CA MET A 244 -1.90 -0.66 7.84
C MET A 244 -3.23 -1.05 8.51
N ARG A 245 -4.32 -1.11 7.74
CA ARG A 245 -5.63 -1.50 8.26
C ARG A 245 -5.64 -2.97 8.67
N LYS A 246 -5.09 -3.86 7.82
CA LYS A 246 -4.98 -5.28 8.16
C LYS A 246 -4.17 -5.48 9.44
N LYS A 247 -3.03 -4.79 9.56
CA LYS A 247 -2.19 -4.78 10.76
C LYS A 247 -2.95 -4.29 12.00
N TYR A 248 -3.71 -3.20 11.87
CA TYR A 248 -4.54 -2.66 12.94
C TYR A 248 -5.62 -3.65 13.39
N LEU A 249 -6.35 -4.26 12.45
CA LEU A 249 -7.39 -5.23 12.74
C LEU A 249 -6.85 -6.50 13.41
N GLU A 250 -5.65 -6.94 13.04
CA GLU A 250 -5.02 -8.09 13.70
C GLU A 250 -4.50 -7.77 15.11
N ARG A 251 -4.12 -6.52 15.39
CA ARG A 251 -3.75 -6.10 16.75
C ARG A 251 -4.93 -6.05 17.71
N ASP A 252 -6.11 -5.67 17.23
CA ASP A 252 -7.34 -5.60 18.04
C ASP A 252 -7.96 -6.99 18.32
N LEU A 253 -7.48 -8.05 17.66
CA LEU A 253 -7.92 -9.43 17.86
C LEU A 253 -7.12 -10.19 18.94
N PHE A 254 -6.12 -9.55 19.55
CA PHE A 254 -5.30 -10.07 20.66
C PHE A 254 -5.40 -9.18 21.90
#